data_AF-A0A1G0H0E3-F1
#
_entry.id   AF-A0A1G0H0E3-F1
#
_cell.length_a   1.000
_cell.length_b   1.000
_cell.length_c   1.000
_cell.angle_alpha   90.00
_cell.angle_beta   90.00
_cell.angle_gamma   90.00
#
_symmetry.space_group_name_H-M   'P 1'
#
loop_
_entity.id
_entity.type
_entity.pdbx_description
1 polymer ?
#
loop_
_entity_poly.entity_id
_entity_poly.type
_entity_poly.pdbx_seq_one_letter_code
_entity_poly.pdbx_strand_id
1 'polypeptide(L)' 'MIILEKKLMAMAKRMNVTFSLKSSIISHKEIFSETGLLPGITKRADQLAQLCLGYGLGATYEDVEGALLGVKVNFDEF' A
#
# COMPACT_ATOMS: atom_id res chain seq x y z
N MET A 1 -15.20 -6.88 6.97
CA MET A 1 -14.15 -5.89 6.66
C MET A 1 -12.77 -6.48 6.99
N ILE A 2 -12.18 -7.21 6.04
CA ILE A 2 -10.82 -7.76 6.21
C ILE A 2 -9.84 -6.63 5.89
N ILE A 3 -9.18 -6.10 6.92
CA ILE A 3 -8.26 -4.96 6.79
C ILE A 3 -7.01 -5.43 6.02
N LEU A 4 -6.90 -5.08 4.73
CA LEU A 4 -5.80 -5.44 3.83
C LEU A 4 -4.42 -5.18 4.46
N GLU A 5 -4.27 -4.03 5.15
CA GLU A 5 -3.07 -3.67 5.94
C GLU A 5 -2.63 -4.80 6.87
N LYS A 6 -3.56 -5.43 7.62
CA LYS A 6 -3.23 -6.51 8.56
C LYS A 6 -2.65 -7.74 7.85
N LYS A 7 -3.16 -8.07 6.66
CA LYS A 7 -2.65 -9.17 5.84
C LYS A 7 -1.25 -8.86 5.32
N LEU A 8 -1.06 -7.66 4.77
CA LEU A 8 0.26 -7.21 4.28
C LEU A 8 1.31 -7.20 5.39
N MET A 9 0.96 -6.68 6.57
CA MET A 9 1.81 -6.73 7.76
C MET A 9 2.17 -8.17 8.15
N ALA A 10 1.19 -9.08 8.16
CA ALA A 10 1.45 -10.48 8.50
C ALA A 10 2.40 -11.16 7.50
N MET A 11 2.28 -10.85 6.20
CA MET A 11 3.21 -11.35 5.18
C MET A 11 4.63 -10.78 5.38
N ALA A 12 4.76 -9.47 5.56
CA ALA A 12 6.06 -8.83 5.79
C ALA A 12 6.78 -9.39 7.03
N LYS A 13 6.03 -9.65 8.11
CA LYS A 13 6.56 -10.31 9.32
C LYS A 13 7.03 -11.74 9.05
N ARG A 14 6.27 -12.53 8.29
CA ARG A 14 6.66 -13.90 7.92
C ARG A 14 7.90 -13.94 7.04
N MET A 15 8.07 -12.93 6.20
CA MET A 15 9.26 -12.79 5.34
C MET A 15 10.48 -12.21 6.07
N ASN A 16 10.34 -11.84 7.36
CA ASN A 16 11.38 -11.20 8.16
C ASN A 16 11.95 -9.92 7.49
N VAL A 17 11.09 -9.13 6.84
CA VAL A 17 11.49 -7.92 6.11
C VAL A 17 11.44 -6.70 7.02
N THR A 18 12.54 -5.95 7.04
CA THR A 18 12.64 -4.62 7.66
C THR A 18 12.70 -3.56 6.57
N PHE A 19 12.04 -2.44 6.80
CA PHE A 19 11.99 -1.34 5.84
C PHE A 19 12.64 -0.09 6.42
N SER A 20 13.24 0.71 5.54
CA SER A 20 13.81 2.01 5.90
C SER A 20 13.34 3.10 4.93
N LEU A 21 13.18 4.31 5.46
CA LEU A 21 12.86 5.51 4.71
C LEU A 21 13.77 6.64 5.20
N LYS A 22 14.52 7.27 4.29
CA LYS A 22 15.50 8.32 4.60
C LYS A 22 16.46 7.93 5.75
N SER A 23 16.98 6.69 5.72
CA SER A 23 17.89 6.12 6.72
C SER A 23 17.28 5.83 8.10
N SER A 24 15.97 6.03 8.28
CA SER A 24 15.25 5.65 9.50
C SER A 24 14.44 4.38 9.27
N ILE A 25 14.38 3.50 10.28
CA ILE A 25 13.50 2.33 10.24
C ILE A 25 12.05 2.82 10.35
N ILE A 26 11.19 2.29 9.48
CA ILE A 26 9.76 2.63 9.45
C ILE A 26 8.94 1.38 9.81
N SER A 27 7.85 1.58 10.55
CA SER A 27 7.00 0.48 11.00
C SER A 27 6.17 -0.11 9.84
N HIS A 28 5.84 -1.41 9.92
CA HIS A 28 4.94 -2.02 8.93
C HIS A 28 3.57 -1.33 8.88
N LYS A 29 3.07 -0.83 10.01
CA LYS A 29 1.81 -0.08 10.10
C LYS A 29 1.86 1.18 9.25
N GLU A 30 2.95 1.92 9.34
CA GLU A 30 3.11 3.19 8.62
C GLU A 30 3.35 2.97 7.13
N ILE A 31 3.98 1.86 6.75
CA ILE A 31 4.11 1.47 5.33
C ILE A 31 2.76 1.10 4.73
N PHE A 32 2.04 0.19 5.38
CA PHE A 32 0.82 -0.40 4.82
C PHE A 32 -0.44 0.38 5.17
N SER A 33 -0.31 1.54 5.81
CA SER A 33 -1.41 2.49 5.99
C SER A 33 -1.87 3.05 4.64
N GLU A 34 -3.17 3.26 4.49
CA GLU A 34 -3.80 3.87 3.31
C GLU A 34 -3.25 5.26 2.97
N THR A 35 -2.78 6.01 3.98
CA THR A 35 -2.14 7.34 3.83
C THR A 35 -0.61 7.28 3.97
N GLY A 36 -0.05 6.08 4.08
CA GLY A 36 1.38 5.81 4.22
C GLY A 36 2.07 5.61 2.87
N LEU A 37 2.83 4.52 2.74
CA LEU A 37 3.44 4.12 1.46
C LEU A 37 2.55 3.19 0.62
N LEU A 38 1.43 2.72 1.17
CA LEU A 38 0.51 1.83 0.47
C LEU A 38 0.06 2.38 -0.89
N PRO A 39 -0.29 3.67 -1.07
CA PRO A 39 -0.64 4.20 -2.39
C PRO A 39 0.43 3.96 -3.46
N GLY A 40 1.71 4.16 -3.10
CA GLY A 40 2.83 3.92 -4.02
C GLY A 40 3.04 2.44 -4.33
N ILE A 41 2.86 1.57 -3.33
CA ILE A 41 2.90 0.11 -3.52
C ILE A 41 1.76 -0.35 -4.44
N THR A 42 0.55 0.13 -4.18
CA THR A 42 -0.63 -0.20 -4.98
C THR A 42 -0.47 0.24 -6.41
N LYS A 43 0.02 1.46 -6.70
CA LYS A 43 0.25 1.91 -8.08
C LYS A 43 1.18 0.98 -8.87
N ARG A 44 2.22 0.42 -8.22
CA ARG A 44 3.13 -0.55 -8.86
C ARG A 44 2.45 -1.90 -9.08
N ALA A 45 1.69 -2.36 -8.09
CA ALA A 45 0.93 -3.61 -8.21
C ALA A 45 -0.18 -3.52 -9.27
N ASP A 46 -0.79 -2.35 -9.41
CA ASP A 46 -1.84 -2.02 -10.39
C ASP A 46 -1.29 -2.08 -11.81
N GLN A 47 -0.12 -1.48 -12.06
CA GLN A 47 0.58 -1.59 -13.35
C GLN A 47 0.91 -3.05 -13.71
N LEU A 48 1.32 -3.86 -12.73
CA LEU A 48 1.58 -5.28 -12.95
C LEU A 48 0.29 -6.06 -13.26
N ALA A 49 -0.80 -5.79 -12.53
CA ALA A 49 -2.10 -6.40 -12.77
C ALA A 49 -2.62 -6.05 -14.17
N GLN A 50 -2.54 -4.77 -14.55
CA GLN A 50 -2.94 -4.29 -15.87
C GLN A 50 -2.16 -4.99 -16.99
N LEU A 51 -0.85 -5.19 -16.81
CA LEU A 51 0.00 -5.89 -17.77
C LEU A 51 -0.39 -7.36 -17.92
N CYS A 52 -0.67 -8.05 -16.81
CA CYS A 52 -0.90 -9.49 -16.80
C CYS A 52 -2.35 -9.87 -17.14
N LEU A 53 -3.32 -9.05 -16.75
CA LEU A 53 -4.74 -9.39 -16.73
C LEU A 53 -5.61 -8.47 -17.59
N GLY A 54 -5.06 -7.33 -18.04
CA GLY A 54 -5.80 -6.32 -18.81
C GLY A 54 -6.69 -5.40 -17.98
N TYR A 55 -6.67 -5.53 -16.65
CA TYR A 55 -7.40 -4.67 -15.70
C TYR A 55 -6.57 -4.44 -14.42
N GLY A 56 -6.89 -3.37 -13.70
CA GLY A 56 -6.23 -2.98 -12.45
C GLY A 56 -6.79 -3.65 -11.19
N LEU A 57 -6.41 -3.14 -10.02
CA LEU A 57 -6.73 -3.68 -8.70
C LEU A 57 -7.94 -3.00 -8.02
N GLY A 58 -8.74 -2.22 -8.77
CA GLY A 58 -9.89 -1.52 -8.18
C GLY A 58 -9.50 -0.41 -7.20
N ALA A 59 -8.32 0.20 -7.37
CA ALA A 59 -7.80 1.22 -6.48
C ALA A 59 -8.08 2.64 -6.99
N THR A 60 -8.52 3.52 -6.08
CA THR A 60 -8.66 4.96 -6.32
C THR A 60 -7.76 5.75 -5.38
N TYR A 61 -7.40 6.97 -5.77
CA TYR A 61 -6.47 7.82 -5.03
C TYR A 61 -7.11 9.18 -4.77
N GLU A 62 -7.09 9.60 -3.52
CA GLU A 62 -7.62 10.88 -3.05
C GLU A 62 -6.48 11.72 -2.48
N ASP A 63 -6.40 13.00 -2.85
CA ASP A 63 -5.42 13.91 -2.27
C ASP A 63 -5.79 14.18 -0.80
N VAL A 64 -4.85 13.91 0.10
CA VAL A 64 -5.04 14.08 1.54
C VAL A 64 -3.84 14.80 2.12
N GLU A 65 -4.08 16.00 2.64
CA GLU A 65 -3.05 16.79 3.31
C GLU A 65 -2.57 16.07 4.59
N GLY A 66 -1.26 16.04 4.77
CA GLY A 66 -0.63 15.30 5.88
C GLY A 66 -0.46 13.79 5.65
N ALA A 67 -0.93 13.23 4.54
CA ALA A 67 -0.55 11.87 4.14
C ALA A 67 0.94 11.83 3.75
N LEU A 68 1.60 10.69 3.98
CA LEU A 68 3.05 10.54 3.75
C LEU A 68 3.45 10.79 2.29
N LEU A 69 2.56 10.42 1.35
CA LEU A 69 2.72 10.64 -0.09
C LEU A 69 1.78 11.74 -0.63
N GLY A 70 1.11 12.49 0.25
CA GLY A 70 0.08 13.47 -0.13
C GLY A 70 -1.22 12.87 -0.66
N VAL A 71 -1.33 11.53 -0.69
CA VAL A 71 -2.51 10.81 -1.19
C VAL A 71 -2.91 9.67 -0.25
N LYS A 72 -4.20 9.37 -0.25
CA LYS A 72 -4.80 8.17 0.34
C LYS A 72 -5.21 7.21 -0.78
N VAL A 73 -4.99 5.91 -0.58
CA VAL A 73 -5.55 4.87 -1.45
C VAL A 73 -6.84 4.30 -0.86
N ASN A 74 -7.85 4.12 -1.70
CA ASN A 74 -9.09 3.42 -1.38
C ASN A 74 -9.26 2.24 -2.35
N PHE A 75 -9.75 1.10 -1.86
CA PHE A 75 -10.04 -0.08 -2.67
C PHE A 75 -11.55 -0.29 -2.72
N ASP A 76 -12.06 -0.70 -3.89
CA ASP A 76 -13.44 -1.13 -4.02
C ASP A 76 -13.68 -2.53 -3.40
N GLU A 77 -14.92 -3.02 -3.49
CA GLU A 77 -15.34 -4.31 -2.92
C GLU A 77 -15.49 -5.42 -3.96
N PHE A 78 -15.05 -5.20 -5.20
CA PHE A 78 -15.34 -6.08 -6.35
C PHE A 78 -14.19 -7.05 -6.68
#